data_AF-A0A7J9R8X3-F1
#
_entry.id   AF-A0A7J9R8X3-F1
#
_cell.length_a   1.000
_cell.length_b   1.000
_cell.length_c   1.000
_cell.angle_alpha   90.00
_cell.angle_beta   90.00
_cell.angle_gamma   90.00
#
_symmetry.space_group_name_H-M   'P 1'
#
loop_
_entity.id
_entity.type
_entity.pdbx_description
1 polymer ?
#
loop_
_entity_poly.entity_id
_entity_poly.type
_entity_poly.pdbx_seq_one_letter_code
_entity_poly.pdbx_strand_id
1 'polypeptide(L)'
;MNEVEMDFENTYRLLIENLPQRIFQKDSNSVYLDCNQNFADAINLPKDQIIGKTDFDFFEKEIAEKYRSDDKRVLDSGKIENIEEILFQNGEEIPIKTTKIPITDKNGNKVGLLGLF
;
A
#
# COMPACT_ATOMS: atom_id res chain seq x y z
N MET A 1 -12.85 12.06 -33.22
CA MET A 1 -12.59 11.83 -31.79
C MET A 1 -11.34 10.98 -31.76
N ASN A 2 -10.19 11.54 -31.36
CA ASN A 2 -8.94 10.80 -31.40
C ASN A 2 -8.99 9.72 -30.33
N GLU A 3 -8.96 8.44 -30.74
CA GLU A 3 -8.66 7.36 -29.81
C GLU A 3 -7.24 7.56 -29.31
N VAL A 4 -7.10 7.89 -28.03
CA VAL A 4 -5.81 7.83 -27.38
C VAL A 4 -5.56 6.35 -27.13
N GLU A 5 -4.76 5.72 -27.98
CA GLU A 5 -4.19 4.40 -27.69
C GLU A 5 -3.22 4.57 -26.52
N MET A 6 -3.63 4.11 -25.35
CA MET A 6 -2.74 3.99 -24.20
C MET A 6 -2.20 2.56 -24.14
N ASP A 7 -0.89 2.42 -23.93
CA ASP A 7 -0.33 1.12 -23.60
C ASP A 7 -0.81 0.62 -22.22
N PHE A 8 -0.54 -0.66 -21.94
CA PHE A 8 -1.01 -1.31 -20.72
C PHE A 8 -0.45 -0.66 -19.44
N GLU A 9 0.82 -0.25 -19.45
CA GLU A 9 1.48 0.35 -18.30
C GLU A 9 0.85 1.71 -17.96
N ASN A 10 0.65 2.54 -18.98
CA ASN A 10 -0.01 3.83 -18.85
C ASN A 10 -1.48 3.67 -18.41
N THR A 11 -2.20 2.68 -18.93
CA THR A 11 -3.59 2.40 -18.55
C THR A 11 -3.68 1.98 -17.08
N TYR A 12 -2.83 1.04 -16.66
CA TYR A 12 -2.75 0.61 -15.28
C TYR A 12 -2.39 1.77 -14.35
N ARG A 13 -1.42 2.60 -14.75
CA ARG A 13 -1.00 3.76 -13.97
C ARG A 13 -2.13 4.76 -13.77
N LEU A 14 -2.82 5.14 -14.84
CA LEU A 14 -3.95 6.06 -14.72
C LEU A 14 -5.06 5.49 -13.83
N LEU A 15 -5.34 4.18 -13.91
CA LEU A 15 -6.32 3.54 -13.04
C LEU A 15 -5.94 3.69 -11.56
N ILE A 16 -4.71 3.32 -11.18
CA ILE A 16 -4.27 3.38 -9.78
C ILE A 16 -4.19 4.82 -9.25
N GLU A 17 -3.73 5.76 -10.06
CA GLU A 17 -3.59 7.17 -9.66
C GLU A 17 -4.95 7.88 -9.52
N ASN A 18 -5.99 7.46 -10.26
CA ASN A 18 -7.30 8.11 -10.22
C ASN A 18 -8.32 7.43 -9.29
N LEU A 19 -7.97 6.31 -8.65
CA LEU A 19 -8.83 5.69 -7.63
C LEU A 19 -8.87 6.56 -6.36
N PRO A 20 -10.06 6.80 -5.77
CA PRO A 20 -10.19 7.65 -4.57
C PRO A 20 -9.60 7.01 -3.31
N GLN A 21 -9.33 5.70 -3.34
CA GLN A 21 -8.65 4.99 -2.25
C GLN A 21 -7.17 5.40 -2.18
N ARG A 22 -6.60 5.31 -0.98
CA ARG A 22 -5.15 5.35 -0.76
C ARG A 22 -4.64 3.94 -0.99
N ILE A 23 -3.75 3.77 -1.96
CA ILE A 23 -3.28 2.44 -2.37
C ILE A 23 -1.77 2.37 -2.18
N PHE A 24 -1.28 1.29 -1.58
CA PHE A 24 0.14 1.00 -1.48
C PHE A 24 0.43 -0.47 -1.79
N GLN A 25 1.59 -0.74 -2.36
CA GLN A 25 2.11 -2.06 -2.61
C GLN A 25 3.42 -2.25 -1.85
N LYS A 26 3.57 -3.40 -1.20
CA LYS A 26 4.82 -3.83 -0.56
C LYS A 26 5.30 -5.17 -1.11
N ASP A 27 6.60 -5.42 -1.02
CA ASP A 27 7.18 -6.75 -1.23
C ASP A 27 6.93 -7.67 -0.01
N SER A 28 7.37 -8.92 -0.10
CA SER A 28 7.25 -9.90 0.98
C SER A 28 8.08 -9.57 2.25
N ASN A 29 8.97 -8.58 2.17
CA ASN A 29 9.74 -8.05 3.29
C ASN A 29 9.15 -6.74 3.84
N SER A 30 7.93 -6.38 3.45
CA SER A 30 7.25 -5.14 3.81
C SER A 30 8.04 -3.87 3.42
N VAL A 31 8.73 -3.92 2.27
CA VAL A 31 9.33 -2.74 1.61
C VAL A 31 8.33 -2.18 0.61
N TYR A 32 8.06 -0.89 0.64
CA TYR A 32 7.16 -0.23 -0.30
C TYR A 32 7.74 -0.28 -1.72
N LEU A 33 6.97 -0.87 -2.65
CA LEU A 33 7.30 -0.97 -4.06
C LEU A 33 6.63 0.12 -4.90
N ASP A 34 5.41 0.48 -4.55
CA ASP A 34 4.62 1.49 -5.25
C ASP A 34 3.48 2.01 -4.36
N CYS A 35 2.91 3.16 -4.71
CA CYS A 35 1.69 3.69 -4.11
C CYS A 35 1.02 4.69 -5.07
N ASN A 36 -0.25 5.03 -4.86
CA ASN A 36 -0.84 6.17 -5.58
C ASN A 36 -0.59 7.50 -4.86
N GLN A 37 -0.86 8.61 -5.55
CA GLN A 37 -0.70 9.95 -4.98
C GLN A 37 -1.56 10.15 -3.72
N ASN A 38 -2.79 9.60 -3.68
CA ASN A 38 -3.66 9.72 -2.51
C ASN A 38 -3.02 9.11 -1.25
N PHE A 39 -2.34 7.97 -1.35
CA PHE A 39 -1.61 7.38 -0.23
C PHE A 39 -0.42 8.26 0.18
N ALA A 40 0.34 8.75 -0.79
CA ALA A 40 1.49 9.62 -0.53
C ALA A 40 1.08 10.89 0.23
N ASP A 41 -0.02 11.53 -0.20
CA ASP A 41 -0.60 12.70 0.46
C ASP A 41 -1.13 12.37 1.87
N ALA A 42 -1.69 11.17 2.06
CA ALA A 42 -2.22 10.74 3.35
C ALA A 42 -1.14 10.64 4.44
N ILE A 43 0.05 10.19 4.07
CA ILE A 43 1.21 10.11 4.99
C ILE A 43 2.14 11.32 4.88
N ASN A 44 1.73 12.34 4.11
CA ASN A 44 2.42 13.61 3.94
C ASN A 44 3.88 13.48 3.43
N LEU A 45 4.10 12.57 2.47
CA LEU A 45 5.41 12.31 1.87
C LEU A 45 5.33 12.25 0.34
N PRO A 46 6.33 12.77 -0.38
CA PRO A 46 6.46 12.54 -1.81
C PRO A 46 6.63 11.05 -2.13
N LYS A 47 6.02 10.58 -3.23
CA LYS A 47 6.03 9.17 -3.64
C LYS A 47 7.45 8.60 -3.78
N ASP A 48 8.38 9.36 -4.34
CA ASP A 48 9.79 8.97 -4.50
C ASP A 48 10.55 8.80 -3.17
N GLN A 49 10.05 9.40 -2.09
CA GLN A 49 10.57 9.19 -0.73
C GLN A 49 9.96 7.98 -0.02
N ILE A 50 8.87 7.43 -0.57
CA ILE A 50 8.19 6.24 -0.03
C ILE A 50 8.79 4.96 -0.61
N ILE A 51 9.09 4.94 -1.91
CA ILE A 51 9.53 3.71 -2.58
C ILE A 51 10.90 3.26 -2.06
N GLY A 52 11.03 1.96 -1.78
CA GLY A 52 12.23 1.35 -1.23
C GLY A 52 12.38 1.51 0.30
N LYS A 53 11.39 2.09 0.97
CA LYS A 53 11.37 2.27 2.43
C LYS A 53 10.50 1.24 3.12
N THR A 54 10.53 1.25 4.44
CA THR A 54 9.72 0.40 5.33
C THR A 54 8.86 1.26 6.25
N ASP A 55 7.92 0.64 6.97
CA ASP A 55 7.12 1.34 7.98
C ASP A 55 7.98 2.06 9.04
N PHE A 56 9.19 1.54 9.34
CA PHE A 56 10.10 2.15 10.31
C PHE A 56 10.70 3.48 9.87
N ASP A 57 10.66 3.80 8.58
CA ASP A 57 11.15 5.07 8.06
C ASP A 57 10.17 6.24 8.33
N PHE A 58 8.91 5.92 8.65
CA PHE A 58 7.82 6.91 8.72
C PHE A 58 7.02 6.88 10.02
N PHE A 59 6.90 5.71 10.65
CA PHE A 59 6.06 5.50 11.82
C PHE A 59 6.89 5.18 13.05
N GLU A 60 6.31 5.47 14.22
CA GLU A 60 6.89 5.05 15.49
C GLU A 60 7.04 3.52 15.54
N LYS A 61 8.05 3.06 16.28
CA LYS A 61 8.47 1.66 16.31
C LYS A 61 7.32 0.69 16.55
N GLU A 62 6.44 0.98 17.51
CA GLU A 62 5.31 0.11 17.87
C GLU A 62 4.32 -0.03 16.71
N ILE A 63 3.99 1.08 16.05
CA ILE A 63 3.09 1.11 14.89
C ILE A 63 3.73 0.35 13.72
N ALA A 64 5.00 0.60 13.45
CA ALA A 64 5.74 -0.08 12.38
C ALA A 64 5.83 -1.60 12.61
N GLU A 65 6.09 -2.04 13.85
CA GLU A 65 6.10 -3.45 14.23
C GLU A 65 4.71 -4.09 14.04
N LYS A 66 3.64 -3.40 14.45
CA LYS A 66 2.26 -3.85 14.21
C LYS A 66 2.00 -4.02 12.71
N TYR A 67 2.29 -3.02 11.89
CA TYR A 67 2.02 -3.08 10.45
C TYR A 67 2.76 -4.23 9.77
N ARG A 68 4.04 -4.46 10.12
CA ARG A 68 4.82 -5.58 9.59
C ARG A 68 4.33 -6.94 10.09
N SER A 69 3.88 -7.03 11.34
CA SER A 69 3.26 -8.24 11.88
C SER A 69 1.95 -8.58 11.15
N ASP A 70 1.14 -7.56 10.85
CA ASP A 70 -0.09 -7.71 10.07
C ASP A 70 0.21 -8.14 8.63
N ASP A 71 1.19 -7.52 7.98
CA ASP A 71 1.64 -7.89 6.64
C ASP A 71 2.10 -9.37 6.61
N LYS A 72 2.92 -9.77 7.58
CA LYS A 72 3.38 -11.16 7.73
C LYS A 72 2.21 -12.13 7.91
N ARG A 73 1.22 -11.80 8.74
CA ARG A 73 0.04 -12.65 8.98
C ARG A 73 -0.78 -12.85 7.70
N VAL A 74 -0.98 -11.79 6.91
CA VAL A 74 -1.67 -11.83 5.61
C VAL A 74 -0.90 -12.70 4.61
N LEU A 75 0.41 -12.51 4.51
CA LEU A 75 1.28 -13.31 3.65
C LEU A 75 1.29 -14.78 4.06
N ASP A 76 1.47 -15.09 5.35
CA ASP A 76 1.51 -16.47 5.86
C ASP A 76 0.17 -17.18 5.62
N SER A 77 -0.95 -16.51 5.95
CA SER A 77 -2.29 -17.09 5.77
C SER A 77 -2.72 -17.18 4.31
N GLY A 78 -2.26 -16.28 3.44
CA GLY A 78 -2.75 -16.11 2.08
C GLY A 78 -4.20 -15.62 2.00
N LYS A 79 -4.72 -15.02 3.08
CA LYS A 79 -6.10 -14.52 3.15
C LYS A 79 -6.11 -12.99 3.19
N ILE A 80 -7.17 -12.41 2.64
CA ILE A 80 -7.44 -10.98 2.76
C ILE A 80 -7.84 -10.68 4.21
N GLU A 81 -7.27 -9.63 4.79
CA GLU A 81 -7.65 -9.13 6.10
C GLU A 81 -8.13 -7.68 6.02
N ASN A 82 -9.08 -7.34 6.90
CA ASN A 82 -9.51 -5.98 7.13
C ASN A 82 -9.09 -5.61 8.55
N ILE A 83 -8.33 -4.53 8.70
CA ILE A 83 -7.69 -4.16 9.95
C ILE A 83 -8.07 -2.72 10.27
N GLU A 84 -8.58 -2.49 11.49
CA GLU A 84 -8.78 -1.14 12.00
C GLU A 84 -7.45 -0.56 12.46
N GLU A 85 -7.13 0.64 11.99
CA GLU A 85 -5.86 1.32 12.23
C GLU A 85 -6.12 2.80 12.49
N ILE A 86 -5.12 3.49 13.05
CA ILE A 86 -5.13 4.94 13.20
C ILE A 86 -4.12 5.51 12.19
N LEU A 87 -4.59 6.36 11.30
CA LEU A 87 -3.74 7.21 10.47
C LEU A 87 -3.44 8.49 11.24
N PHE A 88 -2.16 8.82 11.38
CA PHE A 88 -1.74 10.11 11.89
C PHE A 88 -1.57 11.09 10.73
N GLN A 89 -2.47 12.06 10.62
CA GLN A 89 -2.43 13.06 9.56
C GLN A 89 -2.55 14.46 10.17
N ASN A 90 -1.59 15.33 9.90
CA ASN A 90 -1.57 16.73 10.41
C ASN A 90 -1.72 16.86 11.94
N GLY A 91 -1.26 15.87 12.70
CA GLY A 91 -1.39 15.84 14.16
C GLY A 91 -2.74 15.34 14.67
N GLU A 92 -3.62 14.87 13.78
CA GLU A 92 -4.89 14.24 14.12
C GLU A 92 -4.83 12.72 13.95
N GLU A 93 -5.52 12.01 14.85
CA GLU A 93 -5.75 10.57 14.76
C GLU A 93 -7.03 10.30 13.98
N ILE A 94 -6.89 9.69 12.80
CA ILE A 94 -8.02 9.37 11.94
C ILE A 94 -8.23 7.85 11.96
N PRO A 95 -9.37 7.34 12.48
CA PRO A 95 -9.66 5.92 12.40
C PRO A 95 -9.91 5.51 10.96
N ILE A 96 -9.17 4.51 10.50
CA ILE A 96 -9.26 3.96 9.16
C ILE A 96 -9.45 2.45 9.22
N LYS A 97 -9.92 1.89 8.10
CA LYS A 97 -10.01 0.45 7.91
C LYS A 97 -9.20 0.06 6.68
N THR A 98 -8.06 -0.55 6.92
CA THR A 98 -7.14 -1.01 5.88
C THR A 98 -7.50 -2.42 5.43
N THR A 99 -7.74 -2.58 4.13
CA THR A 99 -7.83 -3.92 3.51
C THR A 99 -6.43 -4.32 3.04
N LYS A 100 -5.93 -5.44 3.53
CA LYS A 100 -4.64 -6.02 3.14
C LYS A 100 -4.85 -7.30 2.35
N ILE A 101 -4.30 -7.35 1.14
CA ILE A 101 -4.51 -8.40 0.16
C ILE A 101 -3.14 -9.01 -0.21
N PRO A 102 -2.93 -10.33 -0.06
CA PRO A 102 -1.68 -10.95 -0.46
C PRO A 102 -1.59 -10.98 -2.00
N ILE A 103 -0.44 -10.60 -2.53
CA ILE A 103 -0.12 -10.68 -3.95
C ILE A 103 0.59 -11.99 -4.20
N THR A 104 0.03 -12.80 -5.10
CA THR A 104 0.55 -14.13 -5.45
C THR A 104 1.05 -14.12 -6.88
N ASP A 105 2.25 -14.65 -7.12
CA ASP A 105 2.78 -14.83 -8.47
C ASP A 105 2.10 -16.01 -9.21
N LYS A 106 2.45 -16.18 -10.49
CA LYS A 106 1.92 -17.27 -11.32
C LYS A 106 2.25 -18.69 -10.81
N ASN A 107 3.20 -18.83 -9.90
CA ASN A 107 3.64 -20.10 -9.34
C ASN A 107 2.97 -20.38 -7.97
N GLY A 108 2.13 -19.47 -7.47
CA GLY A 108 1.49 -19.60 -6.16
C GLY A 108 2.31 -19.05 -4.99
N ASN A 109 3.44 -18.39 -5.25
CA ASN A 109 4.25 -17.77 -4.19
C ASN A 109 3.65 -16.43 -3.80
N LYS A 110 3.51 -16.17 -2.49
CA LYS A 110 3.17 -14.83 -2.00
C LYS A 110 4.39 -13.93 -2.12
N VAL A 111 4.34 -12.97 -3.04
CA VAL A 111 5.46 -12.10 -3.40
C VAL A 111 5.34 -10.69 -2.82
N GLY A 112 4.20 -10.35 -2.23
CA GLY A 112 3.98 -9.05 -1.65
C GLY A 112 2.56 -8.84 -1.18
N LEU A 113 2.22 -7.59 -0.93
CA LEU A 113 0.96 -7.18 -0.33
C LEU A 113 0.44 -5.92 -1.01
N LEU A 114 -0.87 -5.88 -1.27
CA LEU A 114 -1.60 -4.68 -1.66
C LEU A 114 -2.42 -4.21 -0.45
N GLY A 115 -2.26 -2.94 -0.08
CA GLY A 115 -3.04 -2.29 0.95
C GLY A 115 -3.88 -1.17 0.37
N LEU A 116 -5.10 -1.01 0.89
CA LEU A 116 -5.99 0.10 0.52
C LEU A 116 -6.90 0.56 1.66
N PHE A 117 -7.11 1.88 1.77
CA PHE A 117 -7.99 2.54 2.74
C PHE A 117 -8.45 3.95 2.30
#